data_AF-A0A8T1F3T2-F1
#
_entry.id   AF-A0A8T1F3T2-F1
#
_cell.length_a   1.000
_cell.length_b   1.000
_cell.length_c   1.000
_cell.angle_alpha   90.00
_cell.angle_beta   90.00
_cell.angle_gamma   90.00
#
_symmetry.space_group_name_H-M   'P 1'
#
loop_
_entity.id
_entity.type
_entity.pdbx_description
1 polymer ?
#
loop_
_entity_poly.entity_id
_entity_poly.type
_entity_poly.pdbx_seq_one_letter_code
_entity_poly.pdbx_strand_id
1 'polypeptide(L)'
;MAINKRLIIIGIVVLCAVVGAIVGVLVATKSDSSSTSSEESANASGSTSSGSSGGTSSSTSKKSSNSSTGSSSVTATVTSDPTSVTYSLAAFAIGDWGTTVTKDSCCTRSETYNNFDVVAEDVVSSLMNTQAGDADVKPKAILSHGDNFYWTGINSEDGRDSRFTSTFEGKFDGDNLAGIPFVNVLAPRTN
;
A
#
# COMPACT_ATOMS: atom_id res chain seq x y z
N MET A 1 0.83 -56.50 -9.27
CA MET A 1 1.84 -55.87 -8.39
C MET A 1 1.28 -55.90 -6.97
N ALA A 2 1.82 -56.74 -6.08
CA ALA A 2 1.34 -56.83 -4.70
C ALA A 2 1.83 -55.60 -3.94
N ILE A 3 0.93 -54.68 -3.63
CA ILE A 3 1.26 -53.48 -2.86
C ILE A 3 1.53 -53.93 -1.42
N ASN A 4 2.76 -53.72 -0.96
CA ASN A 4 3.19 -54.13 0.38
C ASN A 4 2.39 -53.34 1.42
N LYS A 5 1.51 -54.00 2.17
CA LYS A 5 0.64 -53.39 3.20
C LYS A 5 1.41 -52.50 4.19
N ARG A 6 2.68 -52.80 4.44
CA ARG A 6 3.59 -51.98 5.27
C ARG A 6 3.89 -50.60 4.67
N LEU A 7 4.05 -50.50 3.34
CA LEU A 7 4.29 -49.22 2.65
C LEU A 7 3.05 -48.31 2.66
N ILE A 8 1.85 -48.90 2.60
CA ILE A 8 0.59 -48.16 2.72
C ILE A 8 0.46 -47.53 4.12
N ILE A 9 0.76 -48.31 5.16
CA ILE A 9 0.69 -47.83 6.55
C ILE A 9 1.69 -46.70 6.79
N ILE A 10 2.92 -46.82 6.29
CA ILE A 10 3.94 -45.77 6.40
C ILE A 10 3.47 -44.49 5.68
N GLY A 11 2.92 -44.63 4.47
CA GLY A 11 2.38 -43.49 3.72
C GLY A 11 1.26 -42.76 4.47
N ILE A 12 0.33 -43.49 5.08
CA ILE A 12 -0.77 -42.91 5.87
C ILE A 12 -0.24 -42.20 7.12
N VAL A 13 0.71 -42.79 7.84
CA VAL A 13 1.28 -42.19 9.06
C VAL A 13 2.03 -40.90 8.74
N VAL A 14 2.83 -40.87 7.67
CA VAL A 14 3.55 -39.67 7.24
C VAL A 14 2.57 -38.57 6.83
N LEU A 15 1.52 -38.91 6.08
CA LEU A 15 0.49 -37.94 5.67
C LEU A 15 -0.22 -37.32 6.89
N CYS A 16 -0.63 -38.15 7.86
CA CYS A 16 -1.27 -37.66 9.09
C CYS A 16 -0.34 -36.76 9.93
N ALA A 17 0.95 -37.09 10.01
CA ALA A 17 1.92 -36.28 10.75
C ALA A 17 2.12 -34.89 10.12
N VAL A 18 2.22 -34.82 8.79
CA VAL A 18 2.37 -33.55 8.05
C VAL A 18 1.13 -32.67 8.23
N VAL A 19 -0.07 -33.23 8.08
CA VAL A 19 -1.33 -32.48 8.28
C VAL A 19 -1.46 -32.00 9.73
N GLY A 20 -1.13 -32.84 10.71
CA GLY A 20 -1.15 -32.47 12.13
C GLY A 20 -0.20 -31.31 12.46
N ALA A 21 1.00 -31.29 11.89
CA ALA A 21 1.97 -30.21 12.09
C ALA A 21 1.46 -28.87 11.52
N ILE A 22 0.88 -28.88 10.31
CA ILE A 22 0.36 -27.67 9.65
C ILE A 22 -0.80 -27.07 10.46
N VAL A 23 -1.73 -27.91 10.92
CA VAL A 23 -2.87 -27.46 11.76
C VAL A 23 -2.36 -26.94 13.11
N GLY A 24 -1.36 -27.60 13.72
CA GLY A 24 -0.75 -27.14 14.96
C GLY A 24 -0.14 -25.73 14.86
N VAL A 25 0.57 -25.43 13.78
CA VAL A 25 1.15 -24.09 13.54
C VAL A 25 0.07 -23.03 13.30
N LEU A 26 -0.97 -23.33 12.54
CA LEU A 26 -2.08 -22.40 12.29
C LEU A 26 -2.92 -22.09 13.54
N VAL A 27 -3.04 -23.04 14.46
CA VAL A 27 -3.72 -22.82 15.76
C VAL A 27 -2.82 -22.05 16.72
N ALA A 28 -1.51 -22.31 16.73
CA ALA A 28 -0.56 -21.60 17.59
C ALA A 28 -0.35 -20.12 17.17
N THR A 29 -0.49 -19.81 15.88
CA THR A 29 -0.28 -18.45 15.34
C THR A 29 -1.53 -17.56 15.38
N LYS A 30 -2.69 -18.08 15.81
CA LYS A 30 -3.95 -17.31 15.92
C LYS A 30 -4.13 -16.53 17.23
N SER A 31 -3.17 -16.58 18.14
CA SER A 31 -3.28 -15.94 19.45
C SER A 31 -2.11 -15.01 19.72
N ASP A 32 -2.00 -13.92 18.95
CA ASP A 32 -1.27 -12.70 19.33
C ASP A 32 -1.80 -11.51 18.51
N SER A 33 -3.03 -11.09 18.81
CA SER A 33 -3.49 -9.74 18.46
C SER A 33 -2.94 -8.78 19.50
N SER A 34 -1.88 -8.04 19.16
CA SER A 34 -1.33 -6.96 19.97
C SER A 34 -2.30 -5.77 20.00
N SER A 35 -3.10 -5.69 21.05
CA SER A 35 -3.89 -4.50 21.38
C SER A 35 -2.98 -3.44 22.01
N THR A 36 -2.85 -2.28 21.36
CA THR A 36 -2.28 -1.08 22.00
C THR A 36 -3.28 -0.58 23.05
N SER A 37 -2.85 -0.61 24.31
CA SER A 37 -3.57 0.01 25.43
C SER A 37 -3.05 1.43 25.60
N SER A 38 -3.90 2.43 25.38
CA SER A 38 -3.64 3.80 25.81
C SER A 38 -4.50 4.09 27.02
N GLU A 39 -3.86 4.16 28.19
CA GLU A 39 -4.46 4.73 29.39
C GLU A 39 -4.19 6.24 29.38
N GLU A 40 -5.24 7.06 29.38
CA GLU A 40 -5.20 8.38 30.01
C GLU A 40 -6.49 8.59 30.82
N SER A 41 -6.29 9.01 32.06
CA SER A 41 -7.30 9.11 33.09
C SER A 41 -8.24 10.30 32.91
N ALA A 42 -9.47 10.10 33.36
CA ALA A 42 -10.59 11.02 33.32
C ALA A 42 -10.36 12.38 34.01
N ASN A 43 -11.09 13.39 33.53
CA ASN A 43 -11.87 14.21 34.45
C ASN A 43 -13.23 14.59 33.85
N ALA A 44 -14.28 14.38 34.65
CA ALA A 44 -15.67 14.60 34.29
C ALA A 44 -16.09 16.06 34.52
N SER A 45 -17.00 16.57 33.69
CA SER A 45 -18.12 17.36 34.17
C SER A 45 -19.24 17.37 33.12
N GLY A 46 -20.41 16.91 33.51
CA GLY A 46 -21.58 16.81 32.64
C GLY A 46 -22.33 18.13 32.49
N SER A 47 -23.06 18.27 31.39
CA SER A 47 -24.40 18.85 31.41
C SER A 47 -25.19 18.37 30.20
N THR A 48 -26.35 17.80 30.49
CA THR A 48 -27.43 17.46 29.58
C THR A 48 -28.12 18.73 29.08
N SER A 49 -28.40 18.83 27.79
CA SER A 49 -29.65 19.45 27.31
C SER A 49 -29.98 19.00 25.89
N SER A 50 -31.28 18.83 25.69
CA SER A 50 -32.00 18.29 24.55
C SER A 50 -32.57 19.40 23.66
N GLY A 51 -32.83 19.08 22.38
CA GLY A 51 -33.68 19.86 21.45
C GLY A 51 -33.06 19.92 20.05
N SER A 52 -33.55 19.17 19.05
CA SER A 52 -34.67 19.49 18.14
C SER A 52 -34.44 20.79 17.34
N SER A 53 -34.72 20.98 16.05
CA SER A 53 -35.06 20.23 14.84
C SER A 53 -35.18 21.31 13.73
N GLY A 54 -34.84 20.99 12.48
CA GLY A 54 -35.28 21.72 11.27
C GLY A 54 -34.55 23.04 10.98
N GLY A 55 -34.42 23.54 9.74
CA GLY A 55 -34.85 23.09 8.42
C GLY A 55 -34.66 24.25 7.42
N THR A 56 -34.26 23.91 6.19
CA THR A 56 -34.86 24.43 4.94
C THR A 56 -34.65 25.91 4.51
N SER A 57 -33.65 26.08 3.64
CA SER A 57 -33.69 26.62 2.26
C SER A 57 -34.01 28.09 1.88
N SER A 58 -33.28 28.51 0.84
CA SER A 58 -33.71 29.24 -0.37
C SER A 58 -33.63 30.79 -0.42
N SER A 59 -32.69 31.24 -1.27
CA SER A 59 -32.77 32.29 -2.31
C SER A 59 -33.80 33.43 -2.21
N THR A 60 -33.36 34.69 -2.32
CA THR A 60 -33.40 35.53 -3.54
C THR A 60 -33.25 37.03 -3.19
N SER A 61 -32.47 37.71 -4.03
CA SER A 61 -32.10 39.12 -4.13
C SER A 61 -33.18 40.20 -3.92
N LYS A 62 -32.78 41.36 -3.34
CA LYS A 62 -33.15 42.74 -3.80
C LYS A 62 -32.36 43.88 -3.08
N LYS A 63 -31.56 44.57 -3.89
CA LYS A 63 -31.19 46.00 -4.02
C LYS A 63 -31.34 47.00 -2.83
N SER A 64 -30.17 47.53 -2.44
CA SER A 64 -29.75 48.86 -1.94
C SER A 64 -30.72 49.80 -1.19
N SER A 65 -30.35 50.12 0.05
CA SER A 65 -30.44 51.46 0.64
C SER A 65 -29.40 51.61 1.75
N ASN A 66 -28.64 52.70 1.70
CA ASN A 66 -27.52 53.03 2.58
C ASN A 66 -28.00 53.34 4.02
N SER A 67 -27.73 52.44 4.97
CA SER A 67 -27.83 52.70 6.41
C SER A 67 -26.56 52.23 7.11
N SER A 68 -25.89 53.17 7.76
CA SER A 68 -24.75 52.97 8.66
C SER A 68 -24.92 51.74 9.54
N THR A 69 -24.15 50.69 9.27
CA THR A 69 -24.09 49.50 10.11
C THR A 69 -22.62 49.24 10.39
N GLY A 70 -22.25 49.26 11.67
CA GLY A 70 -20.87 49.04 12.11
C GLY A 70 -20.29 47.78 11.49
N SER A 71 -18.96 47.75 11.35
CA SER A 71 -18.21 46.56 10.95
C SER A 71 -18.53 45.40 11.89
N SER A 72 -19.60 44.67 11.61
CA SER A 72 -19.76 43.31 12.07
C SER A 72 -18.72 42.53 11.28
N SER A 73 -17.54 42.35 11.88
CA SER A 73 -16.62 41.32 11.42
C SER A 73 -17.44 40.05 11.37
N VAL A 74 -17.66 39.53 10.16
CA VAL A 74 -18.19 38.18 9.98
C VAL A 74 -17.09 37.27 10.51
N THR A 75 -17.13 37.01 11.81
CA THR A 75 -16.32 35.98 12.43
C THR A 75 -16.84 34.69 11.82
N ALA A 76 -16.10 34.16 10.85
CA ALA A 76 -16.39 32.85 10.29
C ALA A 76 -16.28 31.85 11.45
N THR A 77 -17.42 31.46 12.00
CA THR A 77 -17.49 30.42 13.01
C THR A 77 -17.20 29.11 12.31
N VAL A 78 -16.03 28.54 12.60
CA VAL A 78 -15.69 27.18 12.20
C VAL A 78 -16.62 26.26 12.99
N THR A 79 -17.66 25.74 12.32
CA THR A 79 -18.68 24.88 12.96
C THR A 79 -18.36 23.40 12.85
N SER A 80 -17.29 23.06 12.14
CA SER A 80 -16.86 21.68 11.88
C SER A 80 -15.73 21.32 12.84
N ASP A 81 -15.87 20.21 13.56
CA ASP A 81 -14.77 19.61 14.29
C ASP A 81 -13.80 18.94 13.29
N PRO A 82 -12.58 19.45 13.10
CA PRO A 82 -11.63 18.89 12.13
C PRO A 82 -11.18 17.46 12.46
N THR A 83 -11.44 16.97 13.68
CA THR A 83 -11.12 15.61 14.12
C THR A 83 -12.21 14.59 13.77
N SER A 84 -13.39 15.06 13.35
CA SER A 84 -14.53 14.20 12.99
C SER A 84 -14.46 13.64 11.57
N VAL A 85 -13.57 14.16 10.71
CA VAL A 85 -13.41 13.67 9.34
C VAL A 85 -12.44 12.50 9.30
N THR A 86 -12.88 11.40 8.70
CA THR A 86 -12.03 10.25 8.39
C THR A 86 -11.55 10.34 6.94
N TYR A 87 -10.24 10.25 6.75
CA TYR A 87 -9.62 10.14 5.43
C TYR A 87 -8.98 8.77 5.30
N SER A 88 -9.27 8.08 4.19
CA SER A 88 -8.59 6.83 3.85
C SER A 88 -7.49 7.11 2.84
N LEU A 89 -6.26 6.74 3.19
CA LEU A 89 -5.08 6.87 2.35
C LEU A 89 -4.35 5.54 2.30
N ALA A 90 -3.99 5.11 1.10
CA ALA A 90 -3.09 4.00 0.86
C ALA A 90 -2.04 4.41 -0.16
N ALA A 91 -0.85 3.84 -0.05
CA ALA A 91 0.23 3.97 -1.01
C ALA A 91 1.04 2.67 -1.01
N PHE A 92 1.62 2.34 -2.17
CA PHE A 92 2.67 1.33 -2.20
C PHE A 92 4.00 1.96 -1.83
N ALA A 93 4.89 1.16 -1.25
CA ALA A 93 6.28 1.51 -1.04
C ALA A 93 7.15 0.40 -1.64
N ILE A 94 8.00 0.76 -2.60
CA ILE A 94 8.92 -0.15 -3.30
C ILE A 94 10.31 0.46 -3.35
N GLY A 95 11.34 -0.36 -3.48
CA GLY A 95 12.73 0.04 -3.68
C GLY A 95 13.45 -1.10 -4.38
N ASP A 96 14.61 -0.81 -4.96
CA ASP A 96 15.52 -1.83 -5.49
C ASP A 96 14.84 -2.71 -6.56
N TRP A 97 13.87 -2.14 -7.28
CA TRP A 97 13.01 -2.85 -8.22
C TRP A 97 13.54 -2.87 -9.64
N GLY A 98 14.52 -2.01 -9.97
CA GLY A 98 15.04 -1.93 -11.32
C GLY A 98 15.67 -3.25 -11.76
N THR A 99 15.34 -3.76 -12.95
CA THR A 99 16.00 -4.96 -13.48
C THR A 99 17.26 -4.67 -14.28
N THR A 100 18.10 -5.71 -14.45
CA THR A 100 19.17 -5.71 -15.45
C THR A 100 18.56 -5.91 -16.85
N VAL A 101 19.09 -5.21 -17.86
CA VAL A 101 18.59 -5.32 -19.25
C VAL A 101 18.75 -6.73 -19.83
N THR A 102 19.64 -7.54 -19.28
CA THR A 102 19.91 -8.92 -19.73
C THR A 102 19.04 -9.97 -19.05
N LYS A 103 18.12 -9.59 -18.15
CA LYS A 103 17.35 -10.53 -17.29
C LYS A 103 18.27 -11.53 -16.58
N ASP A 104 19.32 -11.01 -15.96
CA ASP A 104 20.21 -11.80 -15.12
C ASP A 104 19.94 -11.49 -13.65
N SER A 105 20.33 -12.41 -12.77
CA SER A 105 20.25 -12.21 -11.32
C SER A 105 21.03 -10.95 -10.94
N CYS A 106 20.47 -10.10 -10.08
CA CYS A 106 21.23 -8.98 -9.54
C CYS A 106 22.37 -9.49 -8.62
N CYS A 107 22.31 -10.75 -8.22
CA CYS A 107 23.27 -11.36 -7.32
C CYS A 107 24.38 -12.16 -8.03
N THR A 108 24.48 -12.18 -9.36
CA THR A 108 25.48 -13.02 -10.09
C THR A 108 26.94 -12.82 -9.70
N ARG A 109 27.26 -11.69 -9.04
CA ARG A 109 28.60 -11.39 -8.50
C ARG A 109 28.91 -12.13 -7.18
N SER A 110 27.90 -12.72 -6.52
CA SER A 110 28.05 -13.46 -5.27
C SER A 110 28.42 -14.93 -5.54
N GLU A 111 29.35 -15.50 -4.78
CA GLU A 111 29.73 -16.92 -4.95
C GLU A 111 28.59 -17.91 -4.61
N THR A 112 27.57 -17.45 -3.87
CA THR A 112 26.42 -18.26 -3.44
C THR A 112 25.13 -17.89 -4.16
N TYR A 113 25.21 -17.21 -5.31
CA TYR A 113 24.01 -16.70 -5.99
C TYR A 113 23.12 -17.81 -6.55
N ASN A 114 21.85 -17.48 -6.74
CA ASN A 114 20.86 -18.28 -7.45
C ASN A 114 20.02 -17.34 -8.34
N ASN A 115 19.19 -17.91 -9.21
CA ASN A 115 18.38 -17.14 -10.18
C ASN A 115 16.94 -16.87 -9.71
N PHE A 116 16.66 -16.91 -8.41
CA PHE A 116 15.29 -16.70 -7.93
C PHE A 116 14.82 -15.25 -8.11
N ASP A 117 15.74 -14.30 -8.19
CA ASP A 117 15.49 -12.87 -8.34
C ASP A 117 15.32 -12.41 -9.81
N VAL A 118 15.60 -13.28 -10.79
CA VAL A 118 15.48 -12.93 -12.23
C VAL A 118 14.08 -12.45 -12.61
N VAL A 119 13.05 -12.94 -11.91
CA VAL A 119 11.64 -12.57 -12.10
C VAL A 119 11.09 -11.70 -10.98
N ALA A 120 11.93 -11.21 -10.06
CA ALA A 120 11.47 -10.48 -8.88
C ALA A 120 10.63 -9.25 -9.26
N GLU A 121 11.08 -8.47 -10.24
CA GLU A 121 10.36 -7.30 -10.73
C GLU A 121 8.99 -7.67 -11.35
N ASP A 122 8.92 -8.76 -12.12
CA ASP A 122 7.65 -9.24 -12.71
C ASP A 122 6.66 -9.68 -11.62
N VAL A 123 7.17 -10.36 -10.58
CA VAL A 123 6.36 -10.81 -9.43
C VAL A 123 5.87 -9.61 -8.61
N VAL A 124 6.74 -8.64 -8.31
CA VAL A 124 6.38 -7.44 -7.56
C VAL A 124 5.33 -6.64 -8.31
N SER A 125 5.51 -6.40 -9.60
CA SER A 125 4.53 -5.69 -10.41
C SER A 125 3.17 -6.40 -10.44
N SER A 126 3.15 -7.71 -10.71
CA SER A 126 1.93 -8.51 -10.73
C SER A 126 1.18 -8.47 -9.39
N LEU A 127 1.92 -8.58 -8.29
CA LEU A 127 1.36 -8.48 -6.94
C LEU A 127 0.81 -7.08 -6.69
N MET A 128 1.54 -6.01 -7.01
CA MET A 128 1.08 -4.64 -6.86
C MET A 128 -0.20 -4.39 -7.66
N ASN A 129 -0.27 -4.84 -8.91
CA ASN A 129 -1.47 -4.70 -9.74
C ASN A 129 -2.67 -5.46 -9.15
N THR A 130 -2.45 -6.67 -8.63
CA THR A 130 -3.50 -7.45 -7.96
C THR A 130 -3.99 -6.73 -6.71
N GLN A 131 -3.08 -6.30 -5.84
CA GLN A 131 -3.43 -5.62 -4.59
C GLN A 131 -4.09 -4.26 -4.83
N ALA A 132 -3.70 -3.52 -5.87
CA ALA A 132 -4.38 -2.30 -6.27
C ALA A 132 -5.84 -2.58 -6.68
N GLY A 133 -6.07 -3.68 -7.41
CA GLY A 133 -7.41 -4.13 -7.82
C GLY A 133 -8.28 -4.60 -6.66
N ASP A 134 -7.69 -5.24 -5.66
CA ASP A 134 -8.43 -5.89 -4.57
C ASP A 134 -8.61 -5.01 -3.32
N ALA A 135 -7.75 -4.01 -3.09
CA ALA A 135 -7.80 -3.20 -1.87
C ALA A 135 -9.08 -2.35 -1.76
N ASP A 136 -9.69 -2.32 -0.57
CA ASP A 136 -10.84 -1.44 -0.27
C ASP A 136 -10.47 0.05 -0.40
N VAL A 137 -9.25 0.40 0.05
CA VAL A 137 -8.68 1.74 -0.12
C VAL A 137 -7.63 1.68 -1.23
N LYS A 138 -7.97 2.25 -2.39
CA LYS A 138 -7.07 2.25 -3.55
C LYS A 138 -5.82 3.08 -3.31
N PRO A 139 -4.62 2.56 -3.65
CA PRO A 139 -3.39 3.31 -3.52
C PRO A 139 -3.43 4.59 -4.37
N LYS A 140 -2.98 5.69 -3.78
CA LYS A 140 -2.95 7.02 -4.43
C LYS A 140 -1.57 7.41 -4.94
N ALA A 141 -0.54 6.66 -4.56
CA ALA A 141 0.83 6.84 -5.00
C ALA A 141 1.61 5.54 -4.85
N ILE A 142 2.70 5.44 -5.62
CA ILE A 142 3.75 4.45 -5.45
C ILE A 142 5.01 5.20 -5.04
N LEU A 143 5.44 5.00 -3.81
CA LEU A 143 6.64 5.60 -3.25
C LEU A 143 7.83 4.71 -3.59
N SER A 144 8.69 5.18 -4.48
CA SER A 144 9.87 4.45 -4.93
C SER A 144 11.12 5.00 -4.24
N HIS A 145 11.75 4.15 -3.43
CA HIS A 145 12.86 4.51 -2.55
C HIS A 145 14.22 4.54 -3.26
N GLY A 146 14.27 4.31 -4.56
CA GLY A 146 15.48 4.38 -5.37
C GLY A 146 15.88 3.04 -5.97
N ASP A 147 17.08 3.03 -6.57
CA ASP A 147 17.61 1.89 -7.32
C ASP A 147 16.70 1.43 -8.46
N ASN A 148 16.08 2.41 -9.11
CA ASN A 148 15.10 2.26 -10.18
C ASN A 148 15.69 1.62 -11.46
N PHE A 149 17.02 1.72 -11.66
CA PHE A 149 17.67 1.30 -12.90
C PHE A 149 19.07 0.72 -12.62
N TYR A 150 19.15 -0.59 -12.35
CA TYR A 150 20.45 -1.24 -12.17
C TYR A 150 21.25 -1.40 -13.46
N TRP A 151 22.58 -1.45 -13.41
CA TRP A 151 23.45 -1.17 -12.26
C TRP A 151 23.96 0.27 -12.25
N THR A 152 24.03 0.87 -13.43
CA THR A 152 24.69 2.16 -13.67
C THR A 152 23.70 3.29 -13.92
N GLY A 153 22.40 3.05 -13.68
CA GLY A 153 21.36 4.00 -14.01
C GLY A 153 21.15 4.12 -15.53
N ILE A 154 20.62 5.28 -15.92
CA ILE A 154 20.55 5.73 -17.31
C ILE A 154 21.76 6.63 -17.57
N ASN A 155 22.68 6.18 -18.40
CA ASN A 155 23.99 6.81 -18.61
C ASN A 155 24.15 7.44 -20.01
N SER A 156 23.11 7.41 -20.83
CA SER A 156 23.10 8.01 -22.16
C SER A 156 21.68 8.41 -22.55
N GLU A 157 21.56 9.42 -23.40
CA GLU A 157 20.27 9.81 -23.99
C GLU A 157 19.72 8.70 -24.89
N ASP A 158 20.57 8.10 -25.73
CA ASP A 158 20.20 6.98 -26.61
C ASP A 158 19.66 5.77 -25.82
N GLY A 159 20.23 5.50 -24.64
CA GLY A 159 19.78 4.40 -23.78
C GLY A 159 18.51 4.73 -22.98
N ARG A 160 18.19 6.01 -22.76
CA ARG A 160 17.12 6.46 -21.85
C ARG A 160 15.79 5.79 -22.15
N ASP A 161 15.30 5.95 -23.37
CA ASP A 161 13.94 5.52 -23.72
C ASP A 161 13.82 4.00 -23.64
N SER A 162 14.83 3.28 -24.14
CA SER A 162 14.88 1.82 -24.06
C SER A 162 14.82 1.31 -22.61
N ARG A 163 15.51 2.00 -21.69
CA ARG A 163 15.56 1.63 -20.27
C ARG A 163 14.24 1.91 -19.57
N PHE A 164 13.60 3.05 -19.83
CA PHE A 164 12.26 3.32 -19.33
C PHE A 164 11.26 2.28 -19.85
N THR A 165 11.28 1.97 -21.14
CA THR A 165 10.37 0.96 -21.72
C THR A 165 10.59 -0.42 -21.11
N SER A 166 11.84 -0.88 -20.96
CA SER A 166 12.12 -2.25 -20.53
C SER A 166 11.98 -2.50 -19.03
N THR A 167 12.25 -1.48 -18.21
CA THR A 167 12.38 -1.59 -16.75
C THR A 167 11.22 -0.93 -16.02
N PHE A 168 10.52 0.01 -16.64
CA PHE A 168 9.40 0.70 -16.01
C PHE A 168 8.09 0.46 -16.76
N GLU A 169 7.94 1.02 -17.95
CA GLU A 169 6.65 1.05 -18.66
C GLU A 169 6.15 -0.35 -19.00
N GLY A 170 7.00 -1.22 -19.53
CA GLY A 170 6.61 -2.60 -19.85
C GLY A 170 6.52 -3.54 -18.65
N LYS A 171 6.83 -3.07 -17.45
CA LYS A 171 6.81 -3.86 -16.21
C LYS A 171 5.63 -3.50 -15.34
N PHE A 172 5.35 -2.22 -15.18
CA PHE A 172 4.27 -1.69 -14.34
C PHE A 172 3.08 -1.21 -15.19
N ASP A 173 2.70 -1.97 -16.22
CA ASP A 173 1.62 -1.67 -17.18
C ASP A 173 0.24 -2.22 -16.78
N GLY A 174 0.11 -2.83 -15.59
CA GLY A 174 -1.13 -3.43 -15.14
C GLY A 174 -2.29 -2.42 -15.03
N ASP A 175 -3.49 -2.83 -15.46
CA ASP A 175 -4.69 -1.98 -15.51
C ASP A 175 -5.02 -1.27 -14.19
N ASN A 176 -4.76 -1.91 -13.05
CA ASN A 176 -5.04 -1.33 -11.73
C ASN A 176 -3.94 -0.38 -11.25
N LEU A 177 -2.77 -0.38 -11.90
CA LEU A 177 -1.68 0.57 -11.66
C LEU A 177 -1.79 1.80 -12.56
N ALA A 178 -2.58 1.72 -13.63
CA ALA A 178 -2.77 2.82 -14.57
C ALA A 178 -3.24 4.10 -13.86
N GLY A 179 -2.51 5.19 -14.07
CA GLY A 179 -2.82 6.50 -13.49
C GLY A 179 -2.41 6.69 -12.03
N ILE A 180 -1.82 5.68 -11.37
CA ILE A 180 -1.21 5.84 -10.05
C ILE A 180 0.18 6.47 -10.22
N PRO A 181 0.46 7.64 -9.63
CA PRO A 181 1.74 8.29 -9.79
C PRO A 181 2.86 7.56 -9.04
N PHE A 182 3.98 7.33 -9.73
CA PHE A 182 5.25 6.95 -9.10
C PHE A 182 5.99 8.19 -8.61
N VAL A 183 6.23 8.26 -7.31
CA VAL A 183 7.07 9.28 -6.66
C VAL A 183 8.44 8.66 -6.44
N ASN A 184 9.38 8.98 -7.34
CA ASN A 184 10.72 8.38 -7.34
C ASN A 184 11.74 9.22 -6.58
N VAL A 185 12.62 8.55 -5.86
CA VAL A 185 13.86 9.11 -5.31
C VAL A 185 15.06 8.50 -6.05
N LEU A 186 16.17 9.23 -6.08
CA LEU A 186 17.46 8.72 -6.58
C LEU A 186 18.23 8.06 -5.44
N ALA A 187 18.88 6.93 -5.71
CA ALA A 187 19.76 6.25 -4.78
C ALA A 187 21.18 6.07 -5.37
N PRO A 188 22.20 5.80 -4.52
CA PRO A 188 23.60 5.73 -4.94
C PRO A 188 23.86 4.55 -5.90
N ARG A 189 24.90 4.69 -6.74
CA ARG A 189 25.47 3.53 -7.43
C ARG A 189 26.00 2.54 -6.40
N THR A 190 25.47 1.32 -6.39
CA THR A 190 26.11 0.17 -5.73
C THR A 190 27.29 -0.28 -6.60
N ASN A 191 28.52 -0.05 -6.12
CA ASN A 191 29.77 -0.50 -6.76
C ASN A 191 30.11 -1.93 -6.34
#